data_AF-A0AAD3NRD8-F1
#
_entry.id   AF-A0AAD3NRD8-F1
#
_cell.length_a   1.000
_cell.length_b   1.000
_cell.length_c   1.000
_cell.angle_alpha   90.00
_cell.angle_beta   90.00
_cell.angle_gamma   90.00
#
_symmetry.space_group_name_H-M   'P 1'
#
loop_
_entity.id
_entity.type
_entity.pdbx_description
1 polymer ?
#
loop_
_entity_poly.entity_id
_entity_poly.type
_entity_poly.pdbx_seq_one_letter_code
_entity_poly.pdbx_strand_id
1 'polypeptide(L)'
;MNASSDMVNIHTALMLHHVKENYLRIQEWQLKGSEEKMDLSTDENLRNLVKKGQELLDKPVRSLNLETGRPETVKNDYTNRMALTKYLP
;
A
#
# COMPACT_ATOMS: atom_id res chain seq x y z
N MET A 1 -8.26 9.40 0.02
CA MET A 1 -8.98 8.41 -0.80
C MET A 1 -8.83 8.83 -2.25
N ASN A 2 -8.46 7.90 -3.11
CA ASN A 2 -8.30 8.17 -4.54
C ASN A 2 -9.13 7.14 -5.29
N ALA A 3 -10.24 7.60 -5.87
CA ALA A 3 -11.26 6.74 -6.46
C ALA A 3 -10.70 5.81 -7.54
N SER A 4 -9.73 6.25 -8.35
CA SER A 4 -9.16 5.40 -9.39
C SER A 4 -8.33 4.26 -8.78
N SER A 5 -7.46 4.58 -7.83
CA SER A 5 -6.66 3.59 -7.08
C SER A 5 -7.56 2.60 -6.33
N ASP A 6 -8.61 3.11 -5.68
CA ASP A 6 -9.52 2.29 -4.87
C ASP A 6 -10.33 1.33 -5.76
N MET A 7 -10.88 1.82 -6.89
CA MET A 7 -11.61 0.98 -7.85
C MET A 7 -10.74 -0.13 -8.46
N VAL A 8 -9.52 0.21 -8.88
CA VAL A 8 -8.59 -0.79 -9.43
C VAL A 8 -8.22 -1.83 -8.37
N ASN A 9 -8.00 -1.42 -7.12
CA ASN A 9 -7.71 -2.35 -6.03
C ASN A 9 -8.88 -3.30 -5.74
N ILE A 10 -10.10 -2.78 -5.67
CA ILE A 10 -11.32 -3.59 -5.48
C ILE A 10 -11.48 -4.60 -6.63
N HIS A 11 -11.40 -4.13 -7.87
CA HIS A 11 -11.59 -4.98 -9.04
C HIS A 11 -10.53 -6.09 -9.09
N THR A 12 -9.26 -5.75 -8.86
CA THR A 12 -8.16 -6.71 -8.86
C THR A 12 -8.31 -7.74 -7.74
N ALA A 13 -8.67 -7.30 -6.53
CA ALA A 13 -8.88 -8.19 -5.39
C ALA A 13 -10.05 -9.15 -5.61
N LEU A 14 -11.12 -8.71 -6.29
CA LEU A 14 -12.23 -9.57 -6.67
C LEU A 14 -11.81 -10.62 -7.70
N MET A 15 -11.12 -10.20 -8.76
CA MET A 15 -10.65 -11.11 -9.83
C MET A 15 -9.67 -12.16 -9.31
N LEU A 16 -8.79 -11.76 -8.39
CA LEU A 16 -7.75 -12.62 -7.82
C LEU A 16 -8.16 -13.26 -6.49
N HIS A 17 -9.43 -13.22 -6.10
CA HIS A 17 -9.88 -13.72 -4.79
C HIS A 17 -9.47 -15.18 -4.52
N HIS A 18 -9.51 -16.03 -5.55
CA HIS A 18 -9.11 -17.45 -5.48
C HIS A 18 -7.60 -17.67 -5.37
N VAL A 19 -6.79 -16.65 -5.69
CA VAL A 19 -5.32 -16.67 -5.64
C VAL A 19 -4.80 -15.44 -4.86
N LYS A 20 -5.52 -15.06 -3.79
CA LYS A 20 -5.27 -13.82 -3.03
C LYS A 20 -3.82 -13.68 -2.52
N GLU A 21 -3.12 -14.79 -2.30
CA GLU A 21 -1.73 -14.80 -1.83
C GLU A 21 -0.74 -14.29 -2.90
N ASN A 22 -1.13 -14.34 -4.17
CA ASN A 22 -0.34 -13.88 -5.32
C ASN A 22 -0.58 -12.41 -5.66
N TYR A 23 -1.42 -11.71 -4.90
CA TYR A 23 -1.68 -10.28 -5.05
C TYR A 23 -1.20 -9.51 -3.83
N LEU A 24 -0.17 -8.69 -4.01
CA LEU A 24 0.36 -7.81 -2.98
C LEU A 24 0.12 -6.35 -3.37
N ARG A 25 -0.69 -5.64 -2.55
CA ARG A 25 -0.90 -4.19 -2.68
C ARG A 25 -0.18 -3.46 -1.57
N ILE A 26 0.90 -2.74 -1.92
CA ILE A 26 1.59 -1.82 -1.01
C ILE A 26 1.19 -0.40 -1.38
N GLN A 27 0.59 0.32 -0.44
CA GLN A 27 0.06 1.65 -0.65
C GLN A 27 0.17 2.47 0.64
N GLU A 28 0.54 3.74 0.52
CA GLU A 28 0.37 4.72 1.59
C GLU A 28 -0.94 5.48 1.38
N TRP A 29 -1.79 5.51 2.42
CA TRP A 29 -3.10 6.17 2.38
C TRP A 29 -3.12 7.49 3.18
N GLN A 30 -2.06 7.76 3.95
CA GLN A 30 -1.98 8.85 4.91
C GLN A 30 -0.86 9.85 4.56
N LEU A 31 -0.60 10.07 3.26
CA LEU A 31 0.13 11.27 2.83
C LEU A 31 -0.69 12.49 3.24
N LYS A 32 -0.02 13.59 3.63
CA LYS A 32 -0.69 14.83 4.03
C LYS A 32 0.10 16.05 3.56
N GLY A 33 -0.59 17.13 3.25
CA GLY A 33 0.04 18.44 3.05
C GLY A 33 0.96 18.45 1.83
N SER A 34 2.26 18.73 2.01
CA SER A 34 3.23 18.76 0.92
C SER A 34 3.41 17.39 0.25
N GLU A 35 3.28 16.31 1.01
CA GLU A 35 3.52 14.95 0.54
C GLU A 35 2.44 14.45 -0.43
N GLU A 36 1.26 15.05 -0.41
CA GLU A 36 0.16 14.74 -1.34
C GLU A 36 0.34 15.44 -2.70
N LYS A 37 1.20 16.46 -2.77
CA LYS A 37 1.41 17.24 -3.98
C LYS A 37 2.35 16.52 -4.94
N MET A 38 1.84 16.19 -6.12
CA MET A 38 2.57 15.47 -7.15
C MET A 38 3.62 16.32 -7.87
N ASP A 39 3.48 17.65 -7.80
CA ASP A 39 4.30 18.64 -8.50
C ASP A 39 5.32 19.36 -7.59
N LEU A 40 5.38 18.99 -6.30
CA LEU A 40 6.25 19.65 -5.32
C LEU A 40 7.54 18.85 -5.07
N SER A 41 8.61 19.23 -5.77
CA SER A 41 9.91 18.56 -5.76
C SER A 41 10.97 19.24 -4.85
N THR A 42 10.56 19.88 -3.75
CA THR A 42 11.54 20.42 -2.78
C THR A 42 12.32 19.28 -2.13
N ASP A 43 13.61 19.52 -1.82
CA ASP A 43 14.46 18.50 -1.18
C ASP A 43 13.84 17.95 0.12
N GLU A 44 13.20 18.82 0.89
CA GLU A 44 12.49 18.45 2.11
C GLU A 44 11.34 17.48 1.82
N ASN A 45 10.49 17.79 0.84
CA ASN A 45 9.35 16.94 0.49
C ASN A 45 9.81 15.57 -0.02
N LEU A 46 10.84 15.55 -0.87
CA LEU A 46 11.42 14.31 -1.39
C LEU A 46 12.01 13.44 -0.27
N ARG A 47 12.74 14.03 0.68
CA ARG A 47 13.26 13.30 1.86
C ARG A 47 12.14 12.73 2.74
N ASN A 48 11.07 13.48 2.95
CA ASN A 48 9.90 13.01 3.69
C ASN A 48 9.22 11.83 2.98
N LEU A 49 9.07 11.89 1.65
CA LEU A 49 8.52 10.78 0.86
C LEU A 49 9.41 9.54 0.91
N VAL A 50 10.73 9.67 0.85
CA VAL A 50 11.68 8.56 1.05
C VAL A 50 11.50 7.93 2.43
N LYS A 51 11.44 8.75 3.48
CA LYS A 51 11.20 8.29 4.86
C LYS A 51 9.88 7.53 4.98
N LYS A 52 8.79 8.04 4.41
CA LYS A 52 7.50 7.34 4.40
C LYS A 52 7.54 6.02 3.64
N GLY A 53 8.27 5.97 2.52
CA GLY A 53 8.51 4.71 1.80
C GLY A 53 9.23 3.67 2.67
N GLN A 54 10.24 4.09 3.43
CA GLN A 54 10.95 3.22 4.37
C GLN A 54 10.05 2.74 5.52
N GLU A 55 9.29 3.65 6.14
CA GLU A 55 8.31 3.31 7.18
C GLU A 55 7.23 2.36 6.66
N LEU A 56 6.78 2.54 5.41
CA LEU A 56 5.78 1.68 4.78
C LEU A 56 6.26 0.23 4.64
N LEU A 57 7.56 0.00 4.42
CA LEU A 57 8.12 -1.35 4.37
C LEU A 57 7.98 -2.10 5.71
N ASP A 58 8.02 -1.37 6.83
CA ASP A 58 7.96 -1.96 8.16
C ASP A 58 6.52 -2.05 8.69
N LYS A 59 5.55 -1.43 8.01
CA LYS A 59 4.12 -1.60 8.32
C LYS A 59 3.64 -3.02 7.98
N PRO A 60 2.64 -3.54 8.73
CA PRO A 60 1.99 -4.81 8.41
C PRO A 60 1.36 -4.79 7.01
N VAL A 61 1.35 -5.95 6.35
CA VAL A 61 0.60 -6.14 5.10
C VAL A 61 -0.88 -5.91 5.36
N ARG A 62 -1.50 -5.14 4.46
CA ARG A 62 -2.94 -4.92 4.45
C ARG A 62 -3.56 -5.57 3.23
N SER A 63 -4.61 -6.35 3.43
CA SER A 63 -5.45 -6.89 2.37
C SER A 63 -6.75 -6.12 2.32
N LEU A 64 -7.37 -6.04 1.15
CA LEU A 64 -8.70 -5.50 1.03
C LEU A 64 -9.71 -6.49 1.63
N ASN A 65 -10.55 -6.03 2.55
CA ASN A 65 -11.76 -6.74 2.93
C ASN A 65 -12.84 -6.44 1.88
N LEU A 66 -13.32 -7.47 1.18
CA LEU A 66 -14.28 -7.34 0.08
C LEU A 66 -15.69 -7.00 0.55
N GLU A 67 -16.03 -7.29 1.81
CA GLU A 67 -17.33 -6.94 2.39
C GLU A 67 -17.37 -5.46 2.77
N THR A 68 -16.30 -4.96 3.39
CA THR A 68 -16.23 -3.55 3.86
C THR A 68 -15.65 -2.60 2.83
N GLY A 69 -14.97 -3.12 1.81
CA GLY A 69 -14.21 -2.36 0.82
C GLY A 69 -13.00 -1.62 1.40
N ARG A 70 -12.56 -1.99 2.62
CA ARG A 70 -11.49 -1.28 3.34
C ARG A 70 -10.23 -2.14 3.48
N PRO A 71 -9.03 -1.53 3.46
CA PRO A 71 -7.80 -2.25 3.77
C PRO A 71 -7.75 -2.64 5.25
N GLU A 72 -7.45 -3.90 5.53
CA GLU A 72 -7.35 -4.48 6.88
C GLU A 72 -6.02 -5.20 7.04
N THR A 73 -5.45 -5.14 8.25
CA THR A 73 -4.18 -5.81 8.54
C THR A 73 -4.38 -7.32 8.49
N VAL A 74 -3.58 -8.01 7.66
CA VAL A 74 -3.66 -9.47 7.53
C VAL A 74 -3.09 -10.14 8.78
N LYS A 75 -1.88 -9.72 9.17
CA LYS A 75 -1.16 -10.23 10.34
C LYS A 75 -0.17 -9.19 10.83
N ASN A 76 -0.18 -8.87 12.12
CA ASN A 76 0.62 -7.76 12.67
C ASN A 76 2.14 -7.98 12.57
N ASP A 77 2.59 -9.23 12.61
CA ASP A 77 4.02 -9.61 12.53
C ASP A 77 4.49 -9.89 11.09
N TYR A 78 3.64 -9.65 10.08
CA TYR A 78 3.99 -9.85 8.68
C TYR A 78 4.01 -8.52 7.94
N THR A 79 5.21 -8.00 7.70
CA THR A 79 5.42 -6.65 7.14
C THR A 79 5.47 -6.65 5.61
N ASN A 80 5.30 -5.47 5.00
CA ASN A 80 5.46 -5.29 3.56
C ASN A 80 6.85 -5.71 3.07
N ARG A 81 7.89 -5.48 3.87
CA ARG A 81 9.26 -5.95 3.60
C ARG A 81 9.33 -7.47 3.49
N MET A 82 8.74 -8.19 4.44
CA MET A 82 8.70 -9.66 4.42
C MET A 82 7.87 -10.20 3.25
N ALA A 83 6.78 -9.51 2.90
CA ALA A 83 6.01 -9.87 1.72
C ALA A 83 6.82 -9.70 0.43
N LEU A 84 7.51 -8.57 0.26
CA LEU A 84 8.38 -8.33 -0.90
C LEU A 84 9.48 -9.36 -1.04
N THR A 85 10.08 -9.84 0.06
CA THR A 85 11.13 -10.87 -0.02
C THR A 85 10.65 -12.19 -0.66
N LYS A 86 9.34 -12.48 -0.70
CA LYS A 86 8.80 -13.64 -1.42
C LYS A 86 8.71 -13.46 -2.94
N TYR A 87 8.73 -12.21 -3.41
CA TYR A 87 8.65 -11.85 -4.82
C TYR A 87 10.01 -11.52 -5.45
N LEU A 88 11.06 -11.43 -4.63
CA LEU A 88 12.42 -11.22 -5.10
C LEU A 88 13.05 -12.58 -5.49
N PRO A 89 13.80 -12.63 -6.61
CA PRO A 89 14.49 -13.84 -7.07
C PRO A 89 15.63 -14.26 -6.14
#